data_AF-A0AAD4RCS3-F1
#
_entry.id   AF-A0AAD4RCS3-F1
#
_cell.length_a   1.000
_cell.length_b   1.000
_cell.length_c   1.000
_cell.angle_alpha   90.00
_cell.angle_beta   90.00
_cell.angle_gamma   90.00
#
_symmetry.space_group_name_H-M   'P 1'
#
loop_
_entity.id
_entity.type
_entity.pdbx_description
1 polymer ?
#
loop_
_entity_poly.entity_id
_entity_poly.type
_entity_poly.pdbx_seq_one_letter_code
_entity_poly.pdbx_strand_id
1 'polypeptide(L)'
;MYVPISMSRTEDMAFASIHCDSLLITAQASTFGWWIGYLMDSNWDRSRGSIFFNSNFKDDAPSDTYGFDNFPSHWIPLRLVPSKIVVEDRLRPISE
;
A
#
# COMPACT_ATOMS: atom_id res chain seq x y z
N MET A 1 9.58 -9.54 14.24
CA MET A 1 8.92 -9.98 12.99
C MET A 1 8.84 -11.49 13.05
N TYR A 2 7.65 -12.04 13.31
CA TYR A 2 7.44 -13.49 13.30
C TYR A 2 7.43 -13.95 11.84
N VAL A 3 8.27 -14.93 11.50
CA VAL A 3 8.31 -15.54 10.17
C VAL A 3 8.13 -17.04 10.35
N PRO A 4 6.92 -17.58 10.09
CA PRO A 4 6.66 -19.01 10.23
C PRO A 4 7.45 -19.83 9.21
N ILE A 5 7.71 -21.09 9.56
CA ILE A 5 8.64 -21.99 8.86
C ILE A 5 8.17 -22.34 7.43
N SER A 6 6.86 -22.24 7.15
CA SER A 6 6.32 -21.95 5.81
C SER A 6 4.82 -21.74 5.91
N MET A 7 4.32 -20.59 5.48
CA MET A 7 2.90 -20.40 5.13
C MET A 7 2.80 -20.24 3.62
N SER A 8 1.73 -20.75 3.03
CA SER A 8 1.39 -20.45 1.65
C SER A 8 1.07 -18.96 1.50
N ARG A 9 1.20 -18.43 0.28
CA ARG A 9 0.86 -17.03 -0.01
C ARG A 9 -0.59 -16.69 0.32
N THR A 10 -1.48 -17.67 0.21
CA THR A 10 -2.89 -17.53 0.60
C THR A 10 -3.04 -17.40 2.11
N GLU A 11 -2.31 -18.20 2.89
CA GLU A 11 -2.31 -18.11 4.36
C GLU A 11 -1.71 -16.79 4.85
N ASP A 12 -0.62 -16.31 4.22
CA ASP A 12 -0.06 -14.99 4.52
C ASP A 12 -1.10 -13.87 4.30
N MET A 13 -1.84 -13.95 3.18
CA MET A 13 -2.83 -12.95 2.82
C MET A 13 -4.06 -12.98 3.75
N ALA A 14 -4.53 -14.18 4.12
CA ALA A 14 -5.61 -14.35 5.08
C ALA A 14 -5.20 -13.91 6.49
N PHE A 15 -3.97 -14.23 6.91
CA PHE A 15 -3.45 -13.79 8.20
C PHE A 15 -3.43 -12.26 8.27
N ALA A 16 -2.88 -11.60 7.25
CA ALA A 16 -2.81 -10.14 7.21
C ALA A 16 -4.21 -9.48 7.21
N SER A 17 -5.18 -10.02 6.45
CA SER A 17 -6.54 -9.45 6.38
C SER A 17 -7.35 -9.59 7.66
N ILE A 18 -7.02 -10.57 8.51
CA ILE A 18 -7.73 -10.86 9.76
C ILE A 18 -7.04 -10.24 10.97
N HIS A 19 -5.70 -10.23 10.99
CA HIS A 19 -4.92 -9.94 12.20
C HIS A 19 -4.09 -8.66 12.15
N CYS A 20 -3.91 -8.05 10.98
CA CYS A 20 -3.16 -6.79 10.88
C CYS A 20 -4.10 -5.59 10.82
N ASP A 21 -3.74 -4.53 11.54
CA ASP A 21 -4.45 -3.24 11.44
C ASP A 21 -3.87 -2.35 10.34
N SER A 22 -2.62 -2.54 9.94
CA SER A 22 -1.95 -1.67 8.97
C SER A 22 -1.00 -2.45 8.08
N LEU A 23 -0.78 -1.94 6.85
CA LEU A 23 0.06 -2.57 5.84
C LEU A 23 1.01 -1.53 5.24
N LEU A 24 2.28 -1.92 5.05
CA LEU A 24 3.27 -1.14 4.32
C LEU A 24 3.69 -1.90 3.05
N ILE A 25 3.37 -1.34 1.89
CA ILE A 25 3.76 -1.86 0.58
C ILE A 25 5.01 -1.13 0.11
N THR A 26 6.17 -1.77 0.28
CA THR A 26 7.48 -1.20 -0.11
C THR A 26 7.76 -1.37 -1.61
N ALA A 27 7.31 -2.49 -2.19
CA ALA A 27 7.38 -2.77 -3.62
C ALA A 27 6.12 -2.26 -4.32
N GLN A 28 6.23 -1.07 -4.92
CA GLN A 28 5.11 -0.31 -5.50
C GLN A 28 4.31 -1.03 -6.59
N ALA A 29 4.94 -1.94 -7.35
CA ALA A 29 4.28 -2.75 -8.38
C ALA A 29 3.84 -4.14 -7.88
N SER A 30 3.84 -4.38 -6.57
CA SER A 30 3.49 -5.69 -6.00
C SER A 30 1.98 -5.93 -6.03
N THR A 31 1.53 -6.75 -6.98
CA THR A 31 0.13 -7.22 -7.00
C THR A 31 -0.22 -8.00 -5.74
N PHE A 32 0.73 -8.75 -5.16
CA PHE A 32 0.54 -9.46 -3.90
C PHE A 32 0.28 -8.49 -2.74
N GLY A 33 1.08 -7.44 -2.59
CA GLY A 33 0.88 -6.41 -1.56
C GLY A 33 -0.42 -5.65 -1.76
N TRP A 34 -0.76 -5.35 -3.02
CA TRP A 34 -2.01 -4.70 -3.38
C TRP A 34 -3.23 -5.52 -2.95
N TRP A 35 -3.26 -6.83 -3.24
CA TRP A 35 -4.38 -7.70 -2.84
C TRP A 35 -4.52 -7.85 -1.32
N ILE A 36 -3.41 -7.89 -0.58
CA ILE A 36 -3.46 -7.86 0.90
C ILE A 36 -4.14 -6.58 1.37
N GLY A 37 -3.70 -5.43 0.85
CA GLY A 37 -4.30 -4.14 1.20
C GLY A 37 -5.79 -4.10 0.87
N TYR A 38 -6.17 -4.55 -0.33
CA TYR A 38 -7.57 -4.57 -0.75
C TYR A 38 -8.46 -5.43 0.16
N LEU A 39 -7.96 -6.59 0.61
CA LEU A 39 -8.72 -7.46 1.50
C LEU A 39 -8.82 -6.90 2.92
N MET A 40 -7.74 -6.28 3.43
CA MET A 40 -7.80 -5.52 4.69
C MET A 40 -8.83 -4.38 4.61
N ASP A 41 -8.89 -3.71 3.45
CA ASP A 41 -9.76 -2.57 3.17
C ASP A 41 -11.23 -2.95 2.96
N SER A 42 -11.53 -4.17 2.48
CA SER A 42 -12.91 -4.64 2.38
C SER A 42 -13.65 -4.69 3.73
N ASN A 43 -12.89 -4.65 4.84
CA ASN A 43 -13.38 -4.55 6.21
C ASN A 43 -13.27 -3.13 6.80
N TRP A 44 -13.13 -2.10 5.95
CA TRP A 44 -12.89 -0.70 6.31
C TRP A 44 -14.03 -0.09 7.11
N ASP A 45 -13.90 -0.19 8.42
CA ASP A 45 -14.34 0.84 9.36
C ASP A 45 -13.21 1.87 9.46
N ARG A 46 -13.54 3.17 9.47
CA ARG A 46 -12.55 4.28 9.62
C ARG A 46 -11.73 4.19 10.92
N SER A 47 -12.09 3.28 11.82
CA SER A 47 -11.38 2.95 13.05
C SER A 47 -10.26 1.90 12.88
N ARG A 48 -10.24 1.16 11.77
CA ARG A 48 -9.25 0.12 11.47
C ARG A 48 -8.16 0.70 10.57
N GLY A 49 -6.91 0.33 10.83
CA GLY A 49 -5.71 1.12 10.49
C GLY A 49 -5.41 1.31 9.00
N SER A 50 -4.20 1.82 8.71
CA SER A 50 -3.90 2.45 7.43
C SER A 50 -3.07 1.56 6.49
N ILE A 51 -3.34 1.70 5.19
CA ILE A 51 -2.56 1.07 4.13
C ILE A 51 -1.64 2.12 3.54
N PHE A 52 -0.34 1.86 3.59
CA PHE A 52 0.71 2.72 3.09
C PHE A 52 1.39 2.09 1.89
N PHE A 53 1.72 2.88 0.87
CA PHE A 53 2.43 2.39 -0.31
C PHE A 53 3.53 3.34 -0.78
N ASN A 54 4.61 2.80 -1.31
CA ASN A 54 5.67 3.59 -1.93
C ASN A 54 5.15 4.22 -3.23
N SER A 55 5.17 5.55 -3.33
CA SER A 55 4.70 6.30 -4.50
C SER A 55 5.79 6.58 -5.55
N ASN A 56 7.01 6.05 -5.38
CA ASN A 56 8.12 6.30 -6.31
C ASN A 56 8.08 5.43 -7.59
N PHE A 57 7.02 5.53 -8.39
CA PHE A 57 6.85 4.77 -9.63
C PHE A 57 7.85 5.13 -10.76
N LYS A 58 8.78 6.07 -10.52
CA LYS A 58 9.61 6.70 -11.55
C LYS A 58 10.75 5.83 -12.09
N ASP A 59 11.18 4.81 -11.36
CA ASP A 59 12.43 4.11 -11.69
C ASP A 59 12.23 2.72 -12.34
N ASP A 60 11.06 2.09 -12.20
CA ASP A 60 10.88 0.65 -12.53
C ASP A 60 9.78 0.32 -13.54
N ALA A 61 9.02 1.30 -14.07
CA ALA A 61 7.93 1.02 -15.01
C ALA A 61 7.69 2.16 -16.01
N PRO A 62 7.19 1.85 -17.23
CA PRO A 62 6.67 2.87 -18.14
C PRO A 62 5.65 3.73 -17.41
N SER A 63 5.71 5.05 -17.59
CA SER A 63 5.00 6.08 -16.81
C SER A 63 3.49 5.84 -16.62
N ASP A 64 2.89 4.97 -17.43
CA ASP A 64 1.46 4.76 -17.52
C ASP A 64 1.01 3.40 -16.94
N THR A 65 1.93 2.55 -16.46
CA THR A 65 1.59 1.17 -16.04
C THR A 65 1.11 1.07 -14.59
N TYR A 66 1.63 1.92 -13.70
CA TYR A 66 1.33 1.90 -12.26
C TYR A 66 1.00 3.30 -11.76
N GLY A 67 0.04 3.96 -12.40
CA GLY A 67 -0.46 5.27 -11.96
C GLY A 67 -1.18 5.20 -10.61
N PHE A 68 -1.29 6.35 -9.95
CA PHE A 68 -2.04 6.53 -8.68
C PHE A 68 -3.50 6.04 -8.78
N ASP A 69 -4.08 6.02 -9.98
CA ASP A 69 -5.45 5.53 -10.24
C ASP A 69 -5.63 4.04 -9.90
N ASN A 70 -4.54 3.28 -9.77
CA ASN A 70 -4.58 1.87 -9.38
C ASN A 70 -4.75 1.66 -7.86
N PHE A 71 -4.65 2.71 -7.04
CA PHE A 71 -4.73 2.60 -5.58
C PHE A 71 -6.00 3.30 -5.06
N PRO A 72 -6.74 2.69 -4.12
CA PRO A 72 -7.87 3.36 -3.50
C PRO A 72 -7.49 4.68 -2.86
N SER A 73 -8.38 5.66 -2.99
CA SER A 73 -8.05 7.05 -2.73
C SER A 73 -7.72 7.35 -1.26
N HIS A 74 -8.20 6.53 -0.33
CA HIS A 74 -7.95 6.66 1.10
C HIS A 74 -6.68 5.92 1.58
N TRP A 75 -6.00 5.20 0.70
CA TRP A 75 -4.66 4.66 1.00
C TRP A 75 -3.63 5.79 1.00
N ILE A 76 -2.58 5.63 1.80
CA ILE A 76 -1.63 6.69 2.13
C ILE A 76 -0.33 6.52 1.33
N PRO A 77 -0.05 7.38 0.34
CA PRO A 77 1.21 7.35 -0.38
C PRO A 77 2.37 7.81 0.50
N LEU A 78 3.48 7.08 0.43
CA LEU A 78 4.75 7.40 1.07
C LEU A 78 5.83 7.59 0.02
N ARG A 79 6.60 8.66 0.14
CA ARG A 79 7.83 8.87 -0.62
C ARG A 79 9.05 8.71 0.29
N LEU A 80 9.92 7.79 -0.09
CA LEU A 80 11.24 7.65 0.48
C LEU A 80 12.15 8.75 -0.10
N VAL A 81 12.64 9.64 0.76
CA VAL A 81 13.66 10.64 0.41
C VAL A 81 14.94 10.34 1.20
N PRO A 82 16.10 10.86 0.79
CA PRO A 82 17.33 10.69 1.57
C PRO A 82 17.09 11.05 3.05
N SER A 83 17.29 10.07 3.92
CA SER A 83 17.19 10.17 5.38
C SER A 83 15.81 10.46 5.99
N LYS A 84 14.71 10.47 5.21
CA LYS A 84 13.34 10.69 5.74
C LYS A 84 12.27 9.95 4.93
N ILE A 85 11.12 9.70 5.55
CA ILE A 85 9.89 9.24 4.88
C ILE A 85 8.91 10.40 4.88
N VAL A 86 8.38 10.74 3.71
CA VAL A 86 7.39 11.81 3.54
C VAL A 86 6.05 11.17 3.22
N VAL A 87 5.01 11.54 3.97
CA VAL A 87 3.62 11.24 3.58
C VAL A 87 3.24 12.24 2.50
N GLU A 88 2.90 11.76 1.32
CA GLU A 88 2.42 12.64 0.26
C GLU A 88 0.95 12.97 0.54
N ASP A 89 0.70 14.03 1.31
CA ASP A 89 -0.65 14.56 1.44
C ASP A 89 -1.12 14.99 0.05
N ARG A 90 -2.34 14.59 -0.33
CA ARG A 90 -2.85 14.80 -1.69
C ARG A 90 -2.91 16.29 -2.00
N LEU A 91 -1.90 16.79 -2.70
CA LEU A 91 -2.00 18.05 -3.41
C LEU A 91 -3.02 17.86 -4.52
N ARG A 92 -4.28 18.22 -4.24
CA ARG A 92 -5.24 18.58 -5.28
C ARG A 92 -4.55 19.60 -6.20
N PRO A 93 -4.63 19.49 -7.52
CA PRO A 93 -4.49 20.67 -8.35
C PRO A 93 -5.60 21.65 -7.94
N ILE A 94 -5.23 22.89 -7.62
CA ILE A 94 -6.17 23.99 -7.71
C ILE A 94 -6.43 24.16 -9.21
N SER A 95 -7.66 24.00 -9.65
CA SER A 95 -8.13 24.53 -10.93
C SER A 95 -9.46 25.22 -10.70
N GLU A 96 -9.52 26.44 -11.23
CA GLU A 96 -10.55 27.49 -11.13
C GLU A 96 -12.00 27.07 -11.38
#